data_AF-A0A961I9Y6-F1
#
_entry.id   AF-A0A961I9Y6-F1
#
_cell.length_a   1.000
_cell.length_b   1.000
_cell.length_c   1.000
_cell.angle_alpha   90.00
_cell.angle_beta   90.00
_cell.angle_gamma   90.00
#
_symmetry.space_group_name_H-M   'P 1'
#
loop_
_entity.id
_entity.type
_entity.pdbx_description
1 polymer ?
#
loop_
_entity_poly.entity_id
_entity_poly.type
_entity_poly.pdbx_seq_one_letter_code
_entity_poly.pdbx_strand_id
1 'polypeptide(L)'
;MSAGSSTGITDQDSASNLQARVRHITRTILLSDEEFGLFRDLIYRLARISLSDQKKALVAGRLNRRLRHLRLPSFKSYYDFVNGPAGASELQLMVDALTTNETSFFREPDHFHFLGKEILAKHQGDSKSVRIWSAACSSGEEPYSLAMVCHDRL
;
A
#
# COMPACT_ATOMS: atom_id res chain seq x y z
N MET A 1 34.79 44.62 -44.15
CA MET A 1 35.39 43.79 -43.10
C MET A 1 34.61 44.01 -41.82
N SER A 2 34.04 42.92 -41.28
CA SER A 2 33.71 42.64 -39.87
C SER A 2 32.81 43.60 -39.08
N ALA A 3 31.88 43.19 -38.22
CA ALA A 3 31.25 41.91 -37.85
C ALA A 3 30.12 42.30 -36.87
N GLY A 4 29.02 41.55 -36.86
CA GLY A 4 27.90 41.79 -35.94
C GLY A 4 28.20 41.38 -34.48
N SER A 5 27.36 41.88 -33.57
CA SER A 5 27.25 41.38 -32.19
C SER A 5 25.77 41.22 -31.83
N SER A 6 25.25 40.03 -32.10
CA SER A 6 24.01 39.50 -31.53
C SER A 6 24.38 38.25 -30.75
N THR A 7 24.31 38.31 -29.42
CA THR A 7 24.25 37.19 -28.46
C THR A 7 24.14 37.85 -27.09
N GLY A 8 23.30 37.46 -26.13
CA GLY A 8 22.52 36.25 -25.92
C GLY A 8 22.19 36.30 -24.42
N ILE A 9 21.10 36.95 -24.05
CA ILE A 9 20.63 37.04 -22.65
C ILE A 9 19.28 36.33 -22.60
N THR A 10 19.30 35.00 -22.53
CA THR A 10 18.17 34.17 -22.07
C THR A 10 18.59 32.70 -22.18
N ASP A 11 19.14 32.13 -21.10
CA ASP A 11 19.13 30.66 -20.91
C ASP A 11 19.54 30.21 -19.49
N GLN A 12 20.28 31.03 -18.74
CA GLN A 12 20.76 30.65 -17.40
C GLN A 12 19.68 30.69 -16.30
N ASP A 13 18.67 31.57 -16.40
CA ASP A 13 17.60 31.70 -15.38
C ASP A 13 16.50 30.63 -15.47
N SER A 14 16.35 29.99 -16.63
CA SER A 14 15.39 28.90 -16.83
C SER A 14 15.87 27.59 -16.18
N ALA A 15 17.18 27.32 -16.25
CA ALA A 15 17.78 26.10 -15.68
C ALA A 15 17.87 26.14 -14.15
N SER A 16 18.13 27.30 -13.56
CA SER A 16 18.20 27.50 -12.10
C SER A 16 16.84 27.32 -11.43
N ASN A 17 15.77 27.84 -12.05
CA ASN A 17 14.39 27.62 -11.60
C ASN A 17 13.93 26.17 -11.77
N LEU A 18 14.37 25.47 -12.82
CA LEU A 18 14.06 24.06 -13.00
C LEU A 18 14.77 23.19 -11.96
N GLN A 19 16.04 23.47 -11.65
CA GLN A 19 16.80 22.78 -10.60
C GLN A 19 16.26 23.05 -9.19
N ALA A 20 15.79 24.28 -8.91
CA ALA A 20 15.13 24.62 -7.66
C ALA A 20 13.79 23.88 -7.51
N ARG A 21 12.98 23.82 -8.57
CA ARG A 21 11.72 23.06 -8.59
C ARG A 21 11.94 21.56 -8.47
N VAL A 22 13.01 21.01 -9.06
CA VAL A 22 13.40 19.60 -8.92
C VAL A 22 13.90 19.29 -7.50
N ARG A 23 14.60 20.22 -6.82
CA ARG A 23 14.99 20.06 -5.41
C ARG A 23 13.80 19.94 -4.46
N HIS A 24 12.69 20.62 -4.75
CA HIS A 24 11.48 20.53 -3.94
C HIS A 24 10.69 19.22 -4.13
N ILE A 25 10.93 18.48 -5.22
CA ILE A 25 10.19 17.25 -5.56
C ILE A 25 10.79 16.00 -4.91
N THR A 26 12.06 16.05 -4.49
CA THR A 26 12.82 14.86 -4.05
C THR A 26 13.41 15.00 -2.64
N ARG A 27 12.71 15.65 -1.71
CA ARG A 27 13.11 15.60 -0.30
C ARG A 27 12.46 14.39 0.36
N THR A 28 13.21 13.32 0.54
CA THR A 28 12.78 12.20 1.39
C THR A 28 12.72 12.70 2.83
N ILE A 29 11.52 12.68 3.41
CA ILE A 29 11.33 13.04 4.83
C ILE A 29 11.78 11.84 5.66
N LEU A 30 12.57 12.10 6.70
CA LEU A 30 13.06 11.06 7.61
C LEU A 30 12.05 10.83 8.72
N LEU A 31 11.77 9.57 9.02
CA LEU A 31 10.89 9.15 10.10
C LEU A 31 11.71 9.00 11.39
N SER A 32 11.40 9.77 12.43
CA SER A 32 12.06 9.64 13.73
C SER A 32 11.62 8.35 14.45
N ASP A 33 12.36 7.93 15.48
CA ASP A 33 11.94 6.78 16.31
C ASP A 33 10.67 7.07 17.11
N GLU A 34 10.51 8.30 17.57
CA GLU A 34 9.31 8.76 18.28
C GLU A 34 8.08 8.75 17.36
N GLU A 35 8.19 9.32 16.16
CA GLU A 35 7.11 9.28 15.17
C GLU A 35 6.79 7.85 14.73
N PHE A 36 7.81 7.00 14.58
CA PHE A 36 7.60 5.59 14.29
C PHE A 36 6.85 4.87 15.43
N GLY A 37 7.12 5.20 16.69
CA GLY A 37 6.34 4.75 17.85
C GLY A 37 4.86 5.11 17.73
N LEU A 38 4.57 6.36 17.37
CA LEU A 38 3.19 6.82 17.18
C LEU A 38 2.43 6.00 16.11
N PHE A 39 3.04 5.77 14.95
CA PHE A 39 2.40 4.96 13.89
C PHE A 39 2.26 3.48 14.28
N ARG A 40 3.24 2.93 15.01
CA ARG A 40 3.20 1.57 15.54
C ARG A 40 2.02 1.38 16.50
N ASP A 41 1.83 2.31 17.42
CA ASP A 41 0.74 2.25 18.38
C ASP A 41 -0.62 2.46 17.69
N LEU A 42 -0.68 3.38 16.73
CA LEU A 42 -1.88 3.63 15.95
C LEU A 42 -2.31 2.40 15.13
N ILE A 43 -1.40 1.77 14.39
CA ILE A 43 -1.75 0.57 13.59
C ILE A 43 -2.10 -0.61 14.48
N TYR A 44 -1.46 -0.75 15.64
CA TYR A 44 -1.78 -1.80 16.59
C TYR A 44 -3.19 -1.59 17.17
N ARG A 45 -3.57 -0.36 17.52
CA ARG A 45 -4.93 -0.06 18.00
C ARG A 45 -6.00 -0.33 16.95
N LEU A 46 -5.74 -0.02 15.68
CA LEU A 46 -6.72 -0.14 14.60
C LEU A 46 -6.86 -1.56 14.05
N ALA A 47 -5.74 -2.24 13.82
CA ALA A 47 -5.71 -3.50 13.07
C ALA A 47 -5.03 -4.65 13.82
N ARG A 48 -4.57 -4.42 15.07
CA ARG A 48 -3.80 -5.40 15.87
C ARG A 48 -2.51 -5.89 15.20
N ILE A 49 -1.98 -5.11 14.27
CA ILE A 49 -0.74 -5.42 13.56
C ILE A 49 0.44 -4.96 14.40
N SER A 50 1.35 -5.88 14.73
CA SER A 50 2.60 -5.57 15.41
C SER A 50 3.70 -5.25 14.39
N LEU A 51 4.27 -4.05 14.49
CA LEU A 51 5.41 -3.62 13.70
C LEU A 51 6.68 -3.70 14.57
N SER A 52 7.62 -4.54 14.17
CA SER A 52 8.96 -4.59 14.75
C SER A 52 9.82 -3.42 14.25
N ASP A 53 10.87 -3.07 15.01
CA ASP A 53 11.76 -1.94 14.66
C ASP A 53 12.43 -2.11 13.29
N GLN A 54 12.68 -3.35 12.88
CA GLN A 54 13.22 -3.69 11.56
C GLN A 54 12.32 -3.22 10.40
N LYS A 55 11.01 -3.05 10.65
CA LYS A 55 10.05 -2.57 9.63
C LYS A 55 10.03 -1.04 9.50
N LYS A 56 10.79 -0.28 10.29
CA LYS A 56 10.81 1.20 10.25
C LYS A 56 11.09 1.74 8.85
N ALA A 57 12.07 1.19 8.14
CA ALA A 57 12.41 1.61 6.77
C ALA A 57 11.25 1.37 5.78
N LEU A 58 10.55 0.23 5.91
CA LEU A 58 9.38 -0.09 5.10
C LEU A 58 8.24 0.90 5.38
N VAL A 59 7.94 1.17 6.65
CA VAL A 59 6.91 2.14 7.06
C VAL A 59 7.23 3.53 6.51
N ALA A 60 8.47 4.00 6.71
CA ALA A 60 8.92 5.28 6.19
C ALA A 60 8.77 5.36 4.66
N GLY A 61 9.13 4.30 3.93
CA GLY A 61 9.00 4.25 2.47
C GLY A 61 7.56 4.32 1.98
N ARG A 62 6.65 3.58 2.64
CA ARG A 62 5.23 3.54 2.27
C ARG A 62 4.51 4.84 2.62
N LEU A 63 4.73 5.37 3.82
CA LEU A 63 4.12 6.63 4.26
C LEU A 63 4.69 7.85 3.54
N ASN A 64 5.97 7.88 3.18
CA ASN A 64 6.54 8.98 2.35
C ASN A 64 5.80 9.16 1.01
N ARG A 65 5.21 8.09 0.45
CA ARG A 65 4.35 8.22 -0.75
C ARG A 65 3.07 8.98 -0.43
N ARG A 66 2.44 8.72 0.72
CA ARG A 66 1.25 9.44 1.20
C ARG A 66 1.54 10.91 1.51
N LEU A 67 2.63 11.19 2.22
CA LEU A 67 3.06 12.58 2.54
C LEU A 67 3.23 13.41 1.26
N ARG A 68 3.87 12.85 0.22
CA ARG A 68 4.03 13.53 -1.08
C ARG A 68 2.70 13.76 -1.79
N HIS A 69 1.79 12.79 -1.76
CA HIS A 69 0.45 12.92 -2.35
C HIS A 69 -0.35 14.07 -1.70
N LEU A 70 -0.27 14.18 -0.37
CA LEU A 70 -0.95 15.22 0.40
C LEU A 70 -0.15 16.54 0.52
N ARG A 71 1.08 16.57 0.00
CA ARG A 71 2.02 17.70 0.12
C ARG A 71 2.29 18.12 1.57
N LEU A 72 2.35 17.14 2.47
CA LEU A 72 2.61 17.37 3.89
C LEU A 72 4.11 17.43 4.19
N PRO A 73 4.57 18.36 5.03
CA PRO A 73 5.99 18.62 5.24
C PRO A 73 6.67 17.66 6.23
N SER A 74 5.91 16.92 7.05
CA SER A 74 6.47 16.04 8.09
C SER A 74 5.57 14.85 8.42
N PHE A 75 6.15 13.81 9.01
CA PHE A 75 5.39 12.66 9.53
C PHE A 75 4.48 13.04 10.68
N LYS A 76 4.92 13.94 11.57
CA LYS A 76 4.05 14.53 12.59
C LYS A 76 2.80 15.19 12.00
N SER A 77 2.95 16.02 10.96
CA SER A 77 1.79 16.66 10.30
C SER A 77 0.84 15.65 9.68
N TYR A 78 1.36 14.55 9.14
CA TYR A 78 0.55 13.43 8.64
C TYR A 78 -0.16 12.68 9.76
N TYR A 79 0.53 12.39 10.87
CA TYR A 79 -0.07 11.75 12.04
C TYR A 79 -1.24 12.58 12.61
N ASP A 80 -1.04 13.88 12.75
CA ASP A 80 -2.07 14.78 13.27
C ASP A 80 -3.25 14.89 12.28
N PHE A 81 -2.97 14.90 10.97
CA PHE A 81 -4.00 14.88 9.93
C PHE A 81 -4.88 13.62 9.98
N VAL A 82 -4.28 12.42 10.02
CA VAL A 82 -5.05 11.15 10.02
C VAL A 82 -5.83 10.93 11.32
N ASN A 83 -5.42 11.54 12.43
CA ASN A 83 -6.18 11.53 13.69
C ASN A 83 -7.22 12.65 13.77
N GLY A 84 -7.21 13.61 12.85
CA GLY A 84 -8.16 14.71 12.79
C GLY A 84 -9.49 14.31 12.14
N PRO A 85 -10.55 15.14 12.32
CA PRO A 85 -11.88 14.85 11.77
C PRO A 85 -11.93 14.79 10.24
N ALA A 86 -11.04 15.51 9.55
CA ALA A 86 -10.92 15.47 8.09
C ALA A 86 -10.08 14.28 7.56
N GLY A 87 -9.43 13.53 8.45
CA GLY A 87 -8.46 12.49 8.11
C GLY A 87 -9.05 11.08 7.99
N ALA A 88 -10.35 10.88 8.23
CA ALA A 88 -10.95 9.55 8.32
C ALA A 88 -10.74 8.68 7.07
N SER A 89 -10.87 9.27 5.87
CA SER A 89 -10.60 8.56 4.61
C SER A 89 -9.11 8.25 4.42
N GLU A 90 -8.23 9.15 4.85
CA GLU A 90 -6.78 8.94 4.77
C GLU A 90 -6.31 7.90 5.77
N LEU A 91 -6.96 7.80 6.92
CA LEU A 91 -6.64 6.80 7.94
C LEU A 91 -6.76 5.39 7.37
N GLN A 92 -7.81 5.11 6.58
CA GLN A 92 -7.95 3.83 5.90
C GLN A 92 -6.82 3.59 4.90
N LEU A 93 -6.50 4.58 4.07
CA LEU A 93 -5.40 4.49 3.09
C LEU A 93 -4.04 4.29 3.76
N MET A 94 -3.84 4.86 4.95
CA MET A 94 -2.66 4.62 5.78
C MET A 94 -2.62 3.16 6.24
N VAL A 95 -3.73 2.63 6.76
CA VAL A 95 -3.81 1.22 7.20
C VAL A 95 -3.49 0.29 6.03
N ASP A 96 -4.12 0.51 4.87
CA ASP A 96 -3.88 -0.29 3.66
C ASP A 96 -2.44 -0.17 3.16
N ALA A 97 -1.85 1.01 3.26
CA ALA A 97 -0.44 1.19 2.95
C ALA A 97 0.47 0.44 3.94
N LEU A 98 0.08 0.27 5.19
CA LEU A 98 0.91 -0.41 6.19
C LEU A 98 0.64 -1.92 6.29
N THR A 99 -0.47 -2.41 5.75
CA THR A 99 -0.77 -3.84 5.61
C THR A 99 -0.05 -4.43 4.40
N THR A 100 0.09 -5.76 4.37
CA THR A 100 0.56 -6.46 3.17
C THR A 100 -0.66 -7.11 2.53
N ASN A 101 -1.21 -6.44 1.52
CA ASN A 101 -2.34 -6.92 0.72
C ASN A 101 -1.81 -7.72 -0.49
N GLU A 102 -1.00 -8.76 -0.24
CA GLU A 102 -0.56 -9.65 -1.32
C GLU A 102 -1.61 -10.75 -1.50
N THR A 103 -2.18 -10.85 -2.69
CA THR A 103 -3.17 -11.87 -3.04
C THR A 103 -3.07 -12.13 -4.54
N SER A 104 -3.28 -13.38 -4.93
CA SER A 104 -3.23 -13.81 -6.32
C SER A 104 -4.14 -15.01 -6.50
N PHE A 105 -4.61 -15.22 -7.73
CA PHE A 105 -5.38 -16.40 -8.06
C PHE A 105 -4.55 -17.65 -7.80
N PHE A 106 -5.17 -18.63 -7.15
CA PHE A 106 -4.57 -19.92 -6.83
C PHE A 106 -3.24 -19.80 -6.06
N ARG A 107 -3.12 -18.79 -5.20
CA ARG A 107 -2.00 -18.68 -4.25
C ARG A 107 -1.91 -19.98 -3.44
N GLU A 108 -0.78 -20.68 -3.53
CA GLU A 108 -0.58 -22.02 -2.96
C GLU A 108 -1.53 -23.08 -3.59
N PRO A 109 -1.27 -23.49 -4.85
CA PRO A 109 -2.19 -24.33 -5.63
C PRO A 109 -2.50 -25.69 -4.98
N ASP A 110 -1.61 -26.20 -4.13
CA ASP A 110 -1.80 -27.47 -3.42
C ASP A 110 -3.02 -27.46 -2.49
N HIS A 111 -3.37 -26.31 -1.90
CA HIS A 111 -4.59 -26.17 -1.10
C HIS A 111 -5.86 -26.37 -1.93
N PHE A 112 -5.88 -25.85 -3.17
CA PHE A 112 -7.00 -26.00 -4.08
C PHE A 112 -7.10 -27.43 -4.64
N HIS A 113 -5.95 -28.07 -4.90
CA HIS A 113 -5.91 -29.49 -5.25
C HIS A 113 -6.47 -30.37 -4.13
N PHE A 114 -6.07 -30.11 -2.88
CA PHE A 114 -6.58 -30.83 -1.71
C PHE A 114 -8.10 -30.60 -1.53
N LEU A 115 -8.56 -29.36 -1.61
CA LEU A 115 -9.99 -29.03 -1.54
C LEU A 115 -10.81 -29.84 -2.56
N GLY A 116 -10.39 -29.84 -3.83
CA GLY A 116 -11.10 -30.54 -4.89
C GLY A 116 -11.08 -32.06 -4.72
N LYS A 117 -9.91 -32.65 -4.43
CA LYS A 117 -9.72 -34.10 -4.39
C LYS A 117 -10.23 -34.75 -3.11
N GLU A 118 -10.03 -34.10 -1.97
CA GLU A 118 -10.22 -34.75 -0.66
C GLU A 118 -11.48 -34.29 0.07
N ILE A 119 -11.95 -33.06 -0.18
CA ILE A 119 -13.12 -32.49 0.49
C ILE A 119 -14.34 -32.53 -0.44
N LEU A 120 -14.27 -31.87 -1.60
CA LEU A 120 -15.42 -31.74 -2.49
C LEU A 120 -15.83 -33.07 -3.12
N ALA A 121 -14.88 -33.96 -3.43
CA ALA A 121 -15.18 -35.31 -3.93
C ALA A 121 -16.09 -36.12 -2.98
N LYS A 122 -16.05 -35.87 -1.66
CA LYS A 122 -16.89 -36.55 -0.67
C LYS A 122 -18.31 -35.99 -0.59
N HIS A 123 -18.55 -34.84 -1.22
CA HIS A 123 -19.85 -34.16 -1.25
C HIS A 123 -20.56 -34.30 -2.61
N GLN A 124 -19.96 -35.00 -3.58
CA GLN A 124 -20.60 -35.27 -4.87
C GLN A 124 -21.86 -36.12 -4.68
N GLY A 125 -23.01 -35.58 -5.10
CA GLY A 125 -24.32 -36.24 -5.01
C GLY A 125 -25.07 -36.05 -3.68
N ASP A 126 -24.48 -35.33 -2.72
CA ASP A 126 -25.19 -34.97 -1.48
C ASP A 126 -26.02 -33.71 -1.71
N SER A 127 -27.30 -33.70 -1.31
CA SER A 127 -28.21 -32.55 -1.53
C SER A 127 -27.90 -31.33 -0.64
N LYS A 128 -26.85 -31.42 0.19
CA LYS A 128 -26.49 -30.41 1.19
C LYS A 128 -25.58 -29.36 0.59
N SER A 129 -25.88 -28.10 0.85
CA SER A 129 -25.05 -26.96 0.44
C SER A 129 -23.68 -26.98 1.13
N VAL A 130 -22.61 -26.90 0.36
CA VAL A 130 -21.24 -26.66 0.87
C VAL A 130 -21.09 -25.17 1.19
N ARG A 131 -20.59 -24.84 2.40
CA ARG A 131 -20.27 -23.46 2.81
C ARG A 131 -18.78 -23.34 3.09
N ILE A 132 -18.15 -22.36 2.45
CA ILE A 132 -16.71 -22.09 2.58
C ILE A 132 -16.53 -20.62 3.01
N TRP A 133 -15.56 -20.36 3.88
CA TRP A 133 -15.21 -19.01 4.33
C TRP A 133 -13.74 -18.72 4.00
N SER A 134 -13.50 -17.69 3.18
CA SER A 134 -12.18 -17.08 3.01
C SER A 134 -12.02 -15.96 4.04
N ALA A 135 -11.27 -16.23 5.11
CA ALA A 135 -10.96 -15.24 6.12
C ALA A 135 -9.75 -14.42 5.66
N ALA A 136 -9.94 -13.11 5.48
CA ALA A 136 -8.96 -12.17 4.91
C ALA A 136 -8.75 -12.27 3.38
N CYS A 137 -9.85 -12.24 2.61
CA CYS A 137 -9.84 -12.34 1.15
C CYS A 137 -9.13 -11.22 0.37
N SER A 138 -8.58 -10.19 1.03
CA SER A 138 -7.89 -9.06 0.38
C SER A 138 -8.70 -8.48 -0.79
N SER A 139 -8.21 -8.49 -2.04
CA SER A 139 -8.95 -8.06 -3.24
C SER A 139 -9.87 -9.13 -3.87
N GLY A 140 -9.94 -10.33 -3.30
CA GLY A 140 -10.96 -11.35 -3.62
C GLY A 140 -10.49 -12.50 -4.49
N GLU A 141 -9.23 -12.56 -4.91
CA GLU A 141 -8.72 -13.62 -5.78
C GLU A 141 -8.85 -15.01 -5.14
N GLU A 142 -8.62 -15.13 -3.82
CA GLU A 142 -8.80 -16.39 -3.09
C GLU A 142 -10.25 -16.91 -3.12
N PRO A 143 -11.29 -16.15 -2.71
CA PRO A 143 -12.67 -16.63 -2.81
C PRO A 143 -13.12 -16.91 -4.25
N TYR A 144 -12.59 -16.19 -5.24
CA TYR A 144 -12.85 -16.53 -6.64
C TYR A 144 -12.18 -17.85 -7.06
N SER A 145 -10.93 -18.08 -6.68
CA SER A 145 -10.28 -19.38 -6.90
C SER A 145 -11.04 -20.53 -6.23
N LEU A 146 -11.54 -20.33 -5.00
CA LEU A 146 -12.40 -21.32 -4.32
C LEU A 146 -13.68 -21.59 -5.11
N ALA A 147 -14.35 -20.54 -5.60
CA ALA A 147 -15.57 -20.68 -6.39
C ALA A 147 -15.32 -21.42 -7.71
N MET A 148 -14.21 -21.15 -8.40
CA MET A 148 -13.82 -21.86 -9.63
C MET A 148 -13.63 -23.36 -9.37
N VAL A 149 -12.95 -23.73 -8.28
CA VAL A 149 -12.76 -25.14 -7.89
C VAL A 149 -14.09 -25.80 -7.52
N CYS A 150 -14.97 -25.08 -6.80
CA CYS A 150 -16.28 -25.61 -6.45
C CYS A 150 -17.15 -25.85 -7.68
N HIS A 151 -17.17 -24.90 -8.63
CA HIS A 151 -17.90 -25.03 -9.87
C HIS A 151 -17.40 -26.19 -10.74
N ASP A 152 -16.10 -26.48 -10.73
CA ASP A 152 -15.50 -27.60 -11.46
C ASP A 152 -15.79 -28.98 -10.83
N ARG A 153 -16.13 -29.03 -9.53
CA ARG A 153 -16.12 -30.27 -8.73
C ARG A 153 -17.46 -30.68 -8.11
N LEU A 154 -18.40 -29.76 -7.95
CA LEU A 154 -19.75 -29.99 -7.44
C LEU A 154 -20.76 -30.03 -8.60
#